data_AF-A4X0H5-F1
#
_entry.id   AF-A4X0H5-F1
#
_cell.length_a   1.000
_cell.length_b   1.000
_cell.length_c   1.000
_cell.angle_alpha   90.00
_cell.angle_beta   90.00
_cell.angle_gamma   90.00
#
_symmetry.space_group_name_H-M   'P 1'
#
loop_
_entity.id
_entity.type
_entity.pdbx_description
1 polymer ?
#
loop_
_entity_poly.entity_id
_entity_poly.type
_entity_poly.pdbx_seq_one_letter_code
_entity_poly.pdbx_strand_id
1 'polypeptide(L)'
;MKRERVLTLVSPDRFLDAPPRSRNEALASLMRRMRLCEEQGTGIDKVLTAVELHQLPPPDFRTEGEAVRVVFFAPRRFADMTPEERVRACYQHAALKYESGQRMTNATLRDRLGIDPRNASQASVIIRLAVGSDLIRQADPEHPRAGYVPFWA
;
A
#
# COMPACT_ATOMS: atom_id res chain seq x y z
N MET A 1 34.16 2.05 13.70
CA MET A 1 33.48 3.02 12.82
C MET A 1 32.08 2.50 12.54
N LYS A 2 31.06 2.92 13.32
CA LYS A 2 29.68 2.54 13.06
C LYS A 2 29.28 3.22 11.74
N ARG A 3 29.05 2.44 10.67
CA ARG A 3 28.40 2.97 9.47
C ARG A 3 27.01 3.43 9.91
N GLU A 4 26.80 4.73 9.99
CA GLU A 4 25.46 5.29 10.02
C GLU A 4 24.75 4.76 8.76
N ARG A 5 23.76 3.90 8.97
CA ARG A 5 22.85 3.51 7.89
C ARG A 5 22.08 4.78 7.53
N VAL A 6 22.43 5.38 6.40
CA VAL A 6 21.62 6.44 5.79
C VAL A 6 20.32 5.77 5.34
N LEU A 7 19.30 5.83 6.20
CA LEU A 7 17.97 5.31 5.92
C LEU A 7 17.31 6.21 4.87
N THR A 8 16.44 5.63 4.03
CA THR A 8 15.54 6.43 3.20
C THR A 8 14.76 7.41 4.08
N LEU A 9 14.48 8.62 3.58
CA LEU A 9 13.80 9.67 4.37
C LEU A 9 12.45 9.21 4.93
N VAL A 10 11.82 8.29 4.23
CA VAL A 10 10.56 7.63 4.58
C VAL A 10 10.74 6.13 4.29
N SER A 11 10.18 5.27 5.14
CA SER A 11 10.10 3.83 4.84
C SER A 11 9.12 3.59 3.68
N PRO A 12 9.39 2.67 2.73
CA PRO A 12 8.44 2.33 1.67
C PRO A 12 7.04 2.01 2.14
N ASP A 13 6.92 1.35 3.30
CA ASP A 13 5.63 1.02 3.90
C ASP A 13 4.84 2.28 4.29
N ARG A 14 5.53 3.39 4.55
CA ARG A 14 4.94 4.67 4.99
C ARG A 14 4.77 5.69 3.87
N PHE A 15 4.89 5.29 2.60
CA PHE A 15 4.76 6.22 1.46
C PHE A 15 3.35 6.80 1.31
N LEU A 16 2.32 6.15 1.84
CA LEU A 16 0.94 6.63 1.77
C LEU A 16 0.63 7.69 2.84
N ASP A 17 1.18 7.55 4.04
CA ASP A 17 0.77 8.37 5.20
C ASP A 17 1.81 9.41 5.63
N ALA A 18 3.08 9.22 5.24
CA ALA A 18 4.13 10.13 5.66
C ALA A 18 3.99 11.49 4.95
N PRO A 19 4.14 12.61 5.69
CA PRO A 19 4.22 13.93 5.08
C PRO A 19 5.30 13.95 3.97
N PRO A 20 4.98 14.52 2.79
CA PRO A 20 5.89 14.50 1.66
C PRO A 20 7.17 15.25 2.01
N ARG A 21 8.31 14.56 1.89
CA ARG A 21 9.63 15.13 2.16
C ARG A 21 10.56 14.84 0.99
N SER A 22 11.02 15.89 0.32
CA SER A 22 11.88 15.75 -0.86
C SER A 22 13.35 15.80 -0.46
N ARG A 23 14.18 14.98 -1.10
CA ARG A 23 15.66 15.10 -0.95
C ARG A 23 16.19 16.43 -1.52
N ASN A 24 15.50 16.98 -2.53
CA ASN A 24 15.81 18.27 -3.14
C ASN A 24 14.54 19.12 -3.25
N GLU A 25 14.33 20.00 -2.27
CA GLU A 25 13.14 20.86 -2.22
C GLU A 25 13.09 21.92 -3.33
N ALA A 26 14.25 22.39 -3.82
CA ALA A 26 14.30 23.36 -4.91
C ALA A 26 13.76 22.75 -6.22
N LEU A 27 14.21 21.53 -6.55
CA LEU A 27 13.71 20.79 -7.71
C LEU A 27 12.22 20.44 -7.54
N ALA A 28 11.83 19.92 -6.38
CA ALA A 28 10.44 19.57 -6.12
C ALA A 28 9.50 20.78 -6.25
N SER A 29 9.90 21.93 -5.69
CA SER A 29 9.18 23.20 -5.82
C SER A 29 9.05 23.66 -7.28
N LEU A 30 10.11 23.49 -8.09
CA LEU A 30 10.03 23.79 -9.52
C LEU A 30 9.05 22.86 -10.25
N MET A 31 9.10 21.54 -10.00
CA MET A 31 8.19 20.57 -10.61
C MET A 31 6.71 20.83 -10.26
N ARG A 32 6.43 21.26 -9.02
CA ARG A 32 5.08 21.66 -8.59
C ARG A 32 4.59 22.92 -9.31
N ARG A 33 5.44 23.95 -9.44
CA ARG A 33 5.13 25.15 -10.23
C ARG A 33 4.91 24.85 -11.72
N MET A 34 5.61 23.85 -12.26
CA MET A 34 5.43 23.37 -13.63
C MET A 34 4.24 22.40 -13.79
N ARG A 35 3.49 22.12 -12.71
CA ARG A 35 2.36 21.17 -12.70
C ARG A 35 2.73 19.73 -13.10
N LEU A 36 3.98 19.33 -12.84
CA LEU A 36 4.46 17.96 -13.03
C LEU A 36 4.30 17.12 -11.76
N CYS A 37 4.26 17.76 -10.59
CA CYS A 37 4.05 17.11 -9.30
C CYS A 37 2.95 17.82 -8.51
N GLU A 38 2.22 17.05 -7.71
CA GLU A 38 1.19 17.54 -6.81
C GLU A 38 1.81 18.12 -5.53
N GLU A 39 1.08 19.03 -4.87
CA GLU A 39 1.34 19.49 -3.52
C GLU A 39 0.55 18.60 -2.56
N GLN A 40 1.24 17.73 -1.80
CA GLN A 40 0.77 16.81 -0.72
C GLN A 40 1.18 15.33 -0.87
N GLY A 41 1.94 14.96 -1.91
CA GLY A 41 2.42 13.58 -2.03
C GLY A 41 1.38 12.58 -2.56
N THR A 42 0.22 13.07 -3.01
CA THR A 42 -0.90 12.26 -3.54
C THR A 42 -0.58 11.43 -4.78
N GLY A 43 0.63 11.56 -5.33
CA GLY A 43 1.06 10.79 -6.49
C GLY A 43 1.03 9.28 -6.23
N ILE A 44 1.44 8.85 -5.03
CA ILE A 44 1.40 7.43 -4.64
C ILE A 44 -0.05 6.96 -4.52
N ASP A 45 -0.93 7.74 -3.91
CA ASP A 45 -2.35 7.41 -3.76
C ASP A 45 -3.01 7.20 -5.13
N LYS A 46 -2.74 8.10 -6.09
CA LYS A 46 -3.24 7.99 -7.47
C LYS A 46 -2.74 6.73 -8.16
N VAL A 47 -1.45 6.41 -7.98
CA VAL A 47 -0.84 5.21 -8.53
C VAL A 47 -1.49 3.96 -7.94
N LEU A 48 -1.62 3.86 -6.62
CA LEU A 48 -2.23 2.69 -5.99
C LEU A 48 -3.71 2.58 -6.35
N THR A 49 -4.44 3.68 -6.39
CA THR A 49 -5.83 3.73 -6.86
C THR A 49 -5.96 3.17 -8.27
N ALA A 50 -5.07 3.54 -9.20
CA ALA A 50 -5.08 3.01 -10.56
C ALA A 50 -4.77 1.50 -10.58
N VAL A 51 -3.81 1.04 -9.76
CA VAL A 51 -3.50 -0.38 -9.60
C VAL A 51 -4.72 -1.15 -9.07
N GLU A 52 -5.45 -0.58 -8.11
CA GLU A 52 -6.69 -1.18 -7.57
C GLU A 52 -7.79 -1.26 -8.62
N LEU A 53 -8.04 -0.15 -9.31
CA LEU A 53 -9.10 -0.02 -10.32
C LEU A 53 -8.91 -1.02 -11.46
N HIS A 54 -7.67 -1.25 -11.87
CA HIS A 54 -7.32 -2.20 -12.92
C HIS A 54 -6.99 -3.60 -12.40
N GLN A 55 -7.19 -3.85 -11.10
CA GLN A 55 -6.91 -5.13 -10.43
C GLN A 55 -5.51 -5.68 -10.72
N LEU A 56 -4.53 -4.79 -10.86
CA LEU A 56 -3.15 -5.15 -11.14
C LEU A 56 -2.49 -5.75 -9.88
N PRO A 57 -1.43 -6.57 -10.03
CA PRO A 57 -0.59 -6.94 -8.91
C PRO A 57 -0.05 -5.69 -8.21
N PRO A 58 0.06 -5.70 -6.88
CA PRO A 58 0.49 -4.54 -6.13
C PRO A 58 1.94 -4.16 -6.48
N PRO A 59 2.26 -2.87 -6.60
CA PRO A 59 3.63 -2.43 -6.78
C PRO A 59 4.53 -2.94 -5.66
N ASP A 60 5.77 -3.23 -6.00
CA ASP A 60 6.82 -3.58 -5.05
C ASP A 60 7.68 -2.37 -4.77
N PHE A 61 7.68 -1.89 -3.52
CA PHE A 61 8.55 -0.82 -3.07
C PHE A 61 9.63 -1.40 -2.17
N ARG A 62 10.89 -1.28 -2.58
CA ARG A 62 12.04 -1.85 -1.85
C ARG A 62 13.08 -0.79 -1.59
N THR A 63 13.70 -0.85 -0.42
CA THR A 63 14.96 -0.14 -0.16
C THR A 63 16.13 -1.00 -0.60
N GLU A 64 17.00 -0.45 -1.44
CA GLU A 64 18.25 -1.07 -1.89
C GLU A 64 19.40 -0.13 -1.50
N GLY A 65 19.86 -0.26 -0.25
CA GLY A 65 20.81 0.70 0.33
C GLY A 65 20.19 2.10 0.44
N GLU A 66 20.77 3.07 -0.28
CA GLU A 66 20.29 4.46 -0.31
C GLU A 66 19.24 4.71 -1.42
N ALA A 67 18.98 3.71 -2.26
CA ALA A 67 18.03 3.77 -3.36
C ALA A 67 16.68 3.17 -2.97
N VAL A 68 15.64 3.62 -3.65
CA VAL A 68 14.32 2.99 -3.64
C VAL A 68 14.12 2.37 -5.02
N ARG A 69 13.84 1.07 -5.07
CA ARG A 69 13.39 0.40 -6.28
C ARG A 69 11.87 0.27 -6.22
N VAL A 70 11.21 0.68 -7.30
CA VAL A 70 9.77 0.53 -7.49
C VAL A 70 9.53 -0.37 -8.69
N VAL A 71 8.77 -1.45 -8.51
CA VAL A 71 8.43 -2.40 -9.58
C VAL A 71 6.92 -2.41 -9.78
N PHE A 72 6.50 -2.14 -11.01
CA PHE A 72 5.14 -2.34 -11.49
C PHE A 72 5.07 -3.63 -12.29
N PHE A 73 3.96 -4.34 -12.16
CA PHE A 73 3.74 -5.60 -12.85
C PHE A 73 2.70 -5.42 -13.95
N ALA A 74 2.89 -6.13 -15.05
CA ALA A 74 1.87 -6.28 -16.08
C ALA A 74 0.59 -6.91 -15.50
N PRO A 75 -0.57 -6.71 -16.14
CA PRO A 75 -1.82 -7.31 -15.70
C PRO A 75 -1.69 -8.83 -15.52
N ARG A 76 -2.05 -9.30 -14.32
CA ARG A 76 -2.16 -10.71 -13.96
C ARG A 76 -3.40 -10.90 -13.10
N ARG A 77 -4.10 -12.00 -13.29
CA ARG A 77 -5.28 -12.32 -12.47
C ARG A 77 -4.84 -12.72 -11.06
N PHE A 78 -5.77 -12.66 -10.11
CA PHE A 78 -5.54 -13.12 -8.73
C PHE A 78 -4.89 -14.51 -8.63
N ALA A 79 -5.34 -15.45 -9.46
CA ALA A 79 -4.82 -16.81 -9.49
C ALA A 79 -3.30 -16.86 -9.81
N ASP A 80 -2.81 -15.89 -10.57
CA ASP A 80 -1.43 -15.79 -11.05
C ASP A 80 -0.55 -14.89 -10.15
N MET A 81 -1.13 -14.34 -9.08
CA MET A 81 -0.39 -13.58 -8.04
C MET A 81 0.21 -14.53 -7.00
N THR A 82 1.44 -14.24 -6.56
CA THR A 82 2.08 -15.00 -5.48
C THR A 82 1.39 -14.74 -4.13
N PRO A 83 1.56 -15.61 -3.12
CA PRO A 83 1.06 -15.36 -1.77
C PRO A 83 1.53 -14.02 -1.19
N GLU A 84 2.79 -13.65 -1.40
CA GLU A 84 3.40 -12.41 -0.93
C GLU A 84 2.78 -11.20 -1.62
N GLU A 85 2.51 -11.29 -2.93
CA GLU A 85 1.79 -10.25 -3.66
C GLU A 85 0.37 -10.06 -3.11
N ARG A 86 -0.34 -11.14 -2.80
CA ARG A 86 -1.70 -11.03 -2.23
C ARG A 86 -1.69 -10.36 -0.86
N VAL A 87 -0.73 -10.70 0.00
CA VAL A 87 -0.54 -10.06 1.31
C VAL A 87 -0.15 -8.59 1.17
N ARG A 88 0.74 -8.26 0.24
CA ARG A 88 1.11 -6.87 -0.06
C ARG A 88 -0.09 -6.05 -0.57
N ALA A 89 -0.90 -6.62 -1.45
CA ALA A 89 -2.11 -5.98 -1.95
C ALA A 89 -3.10 -5.70 -0.80
N CYS A 90 -3.22 -6.64 0.14
CA CYS A 90 -4.03 -6.47 1.34
C CYS A 90 -3.54 -5.30 2.21
N TYR A 91 -2.24 -5.21 2.43
CA TYR A 91 -1.64 -4.08 3.17
C TYR A 91 -1.90 -2.74 2.48
N GLN A 92 -1.54 -2.63 1.20
CA GLN A 92 -1.68 -1.40 0.41
C GLN A 92 -3.15 -0.96 0.32
N HIS A 93 -4.08 -1.91 0.19
CA HIS A 93 -5.52 -1.63 0.19
C HIS A 93 -6.00 -1.10 1.54
N ALA A 94 -5.53 -1.69 2.65
CA ALA A 94 -5.85 -1.19 4.00
C ALA A 94 -5.35 0.24 4.20
N ALA A 95 -4.12 0.53 3.79
CA ALA A 95 -3.52 1.85 3.88
C ALA A 95 -4.28 2.87 3.02
N LEU A 96 -4.57 2.55 1.75
CA LEU A 96 -5.33 3.44 0.86
C LEU A 96 -6.75 3.71 1.40
N LYS A 97 -7.41 2.69 1.96
CA LYS A 97 -8.72 2.87 2.61
C LYS A 97 -8.62 3.80 3.81
N TYR A 98 -7.61 3.62 4.66
CA TYR A 98 -7.41 4.46 5.83
C TYR A 98 -7.19 5.93 5.48
N GLU A 99 -6.33 6.22 4.50
CA GLU A 99 -6.11 7.59 4.00
C GLU A 99 -7.38 8.22 3.44
N SER A 100 -8.28 7.41 2.87
CA SER A 100 -9.60 7.88 2.41
C SER A 100 -10.66 8.02 3.53
N GLY A 101 -10.28 7.87 4.80
CA GLY A 101 -11.19 7.89 5.95
C GLY A 101 -12.08 6.65 6.08
N GLN A 102 -11.73 5.57 5.38
CA GLN A 102 -12.47 4.30 5.36
C GLN A 102 -11.66 3.19 6.04
N ARG A 103 -12.28 2.02 6.21
CA ARG A 103 -11.61 0.82 6.73
C ARG A 103 -11.69 -0.27 5.68
N MET A 104 -10.65 -1.09 5.59
CA MET A 104 -10.70 -2.28 4.74
C MET A 104 -11.63 -3.32 5.37
N THR A 105 -12.45 -3.97 4.55
CA THR A 105 -13.26 -5.11 4.96
C THR A 105 -12.97 -6.31 4.06
N ASN A 106 -13.49 -7.48 4.41
CA ASN A 106 -13.44 -8.65 3.52
C ASN A 106 -14.06 -8.36 2.16
N ALA A 107 -15.14 -7.56 2.11
CA ALA A 107 -15.81 -7.19 0.87
C ALA A 107 -14.91 -6.29 0.01
N THR A 108 -14.33 -5.24 0.58
CA THR A 108 -13.49 -4.31 -0.20
C THR A 108 -12.22 -5.00 -0.71
N LEU A 109 -11.60 -5.87 0.09
CA LEU A 109 -10.44 -6.64 -0.34
C LEU A 109 -10.79 -7.63 -1.46
N ARG A 110 -11.96 -8.26 -1.41
CA ARG A 110 -12.46 -9.13 -2.48
C ARG A 110 -12.58 -8.37 -3.79
N ASP A 111 -13.16 -7.17 -3.75
CA ASP A 111 -13.33 -6.32 -4.93
C ASP A 111 -11.97 -5.89 -5.50
N ARG A 112 -11.03 -5.50 -4.63
CA ARG A 112 -9.65 -5.14 -4.99
C ARG A 112 -8.92 -6.27 -5.74
N LEU A 113 -9.10 -7.50 -5.28
CA LEU A 113 -8.42 -8.67 -5.83
C LEU A 113 -9.21 -9.34 -6.97
N GLY A 114 -10.43 -8.90 -7.25
CA GLY A 114 -11.28 -9.55 -8.27
C GLY A 114 -11.64 -10.99 -7.91
N ILE A 115 -11.80 -11.28 -6.61
CA ILE A 115 -12.16 -12.61 -6.14
C ILE A 115 -13.68 -12.81 -6.32
N ASP A 116 -14.07 -13.89 -7.01
CA ASP A 116 -15.48 -14.26 -7.20
C ASP A 116 -16.19 -14.45 -5.83
N PRO A 117 -17.45 -14.00 -5.67
CA PRO A 117 -18.20 -14.19 -4.42
C PRO A 117 -18.23 -15.62 -3.88
N ARG A 118 -18.21 -16.64 -4.76
CA ARG A 118 -18.14 -18.06 -4.37
C ARG A 118 -16.84 -18.43 -3.66
N ASN A 119 -15.78 -17.65 -3.88
CA ASN A 119 -14.46 -17.83 -3.30
C ASN A 119 -14.16 -16.83 -2.17
N ALA A 120 -15.19 -16.26 -1.53
CA ALA A 120 -15.04 -15.20 -0.52
C ALA A 120 -14.07 -15.56 0.63
N SER A 121 -13.93 -16.84 0.96
CA SER A 121 -13.01 -17.32 2.00
C SER A 121 -11.53 -17.02 1.70
N GLN A 122 -11.15 -16.86 0.43
CA GLN A 122 -9.78 -16.54 0.03
C GLN A 122 -9.34 -15.17 0.57
N ALA A 123 -10.23 -14.17 0.58
CA ALA A 123 -9.95 -12.86 1.16
C ALA A 123 -9.66 -12.98 2.67
N SER A 124 -10.44 -13.79 3.39
CA SER A 124 -10.24 -14.01 4.82
C SER A 124 -8.93 -14.74 5.14
N VAL A 125 -8.46 -15.63 4.27
CA VAL A 125 -7.13 -16.27 4.40
C VAL A 125 -6.03 -15.21 4.28
N ILE A 126 -6.11 -14.35 3.27
CA ILE A 126 -5.11 -13.30 3.03
C ILE A 126 -5.05 -12.32 4.20
N ILE A 127 -6.21 -11.88 4.70
CA ILE A 127 -6.29 -10.99 5.86
C ILE A 127 -5.60 -11.62 7.08
N ARG A 128 -5.84 -12.91 7.36
CA ARG A 128 -5.18 -13.60 8.47
C ARG A 128 -3.67 -13.64 8.32
N LEU A 129 -3.17 -13.86 7.09
CA LEU A 129 -1.73 -13.83 6.82
C LEU A 129 -1.14 -12.42 7.01
N ALA A 130 -1.84 -11.39 6.53
CA ALA A 130 -1.41 -10.00 6.68
C ALA A 130 -1.42 -9.54 8.15
N VAL A 131 -2.42 -9.96 8.94
CA VAL A 131 -2.45 -9.74 10.39
C VAL A 131 -1.30 -10.49 11.07
N GLY A 132 -1.09 -11.77 10.73
CA GLY A 132 -0.01 -12.57 11.30
C GLY A 132 1.40 -12.13 10.88
N SER A 133 1.50 -11.24 9.88
CA SER A 133 2.75 -10.61 9.44
C SER A 133 2.88 -9.16 9.93
N ASP A 134 2.02 -8.72 10.84
CA ASP A 134 1.99 -7.37 11.44
C ASP A 134 1.89 -6.22 10.41
N LEU A 135 1.29 -6.47 9.24
CA LEU A 135 1.09 -5.43 8.21
C LEU A 135 -0.24 -4.69 8.39
N ILE A 136 -1.23 -5.36 8.95
CA ILE A 136 -2.54 -4.79 9.25
C ILE A 136 -2.99 -5.22 10.63
N ARG A 137 -3.91 -4.46 11.22
CA ARG A 137 -4.54 -4.77 12.50
C ARG A 137 -6.06 -4.60 12.41
N GLN A 138 -6.78 -5.21 13.35
CA GLN A 138 -8.22 -4.94 13.49
C GLN A 138 -8.41 -3.46 13.85
N ALA A 139 -9.41 -2.84 13.23
CA ALA A 139 -9.75 -1.45 13.50
C ALA A 139 -10.23 -1.26 14.94
N ASP A 140 -10.97 -2.25 15.46
CA ASP A 140 -11.47 -2.30 16.83
C ASP A 140 -11.38 -3.75 17.33
N PRO A 141 -10.54 -4.05 18.34
CA PRO A 141 -10.41 -5.39 18.91
C PRO A 141 -11.70 -5.91 19.55
N GLU A 142 -12.55 -5.04 20.11
CA GLU A 142 -13.81 -5.41 20.75
C GLU A 142 -14.91 -5.68 19.72
N HIS A 143 -14.78 -5.09 18.52
CA HIS A 143 -15.71 -5.27 17.41
C HIS A 143 -14.98 -5.78 16.16
N PRO A 144 -14.68 -7.09 16.04
CA PRO A 144 -13.90 -7.64 14.93
C PRO A 144 -14.49 -7.41 13.53
N ARG A 145 -15.78 -7.07 13.44
CA ARG A 145 -16.46 -6.71 12.19
C ARG A 145 -16.24 -5.26 11.76
N ALA A 146 -15.56 -4.45 12.57
CA ALA A 146 -15.25 -3.05 12.29
C ALA A 146 -14.26 -2.85 11.13
N GLY A 147 -13.66 -3.93 10.62
CA GLY A 147 -12.72 -3.91 9.52
C GLY A 147 -11.27 -3.86 10.01
N TYR A 148 -10.38 -3.53 9.09
CA TYR A 148 -8.93 -3.55 9.27
C TYR A 148 -8.32 -2.23 8.83
N VAL A 149 -7.23 -1.87 9.49
CA VAL A 149 -6.42 -0.68 9.25
C VAL A 149 -4.95 -1.09 9.09
N PRO A 150 -4.10 -0.29 8.42
CA PRO A 150 -2.67 -0.58 8.37
C PRO A 150 -2.06 -0.58 9.77
N PHE A 151 -0.93 -1.27 9.96
CA PHE A 151 -0.30 -1.45 11.27
C PHE A 151 0.03 -0.15 12.02
N TRP A 152 0.25 0.94 11.29
CA TRP A 152 0.66 2.23 11.84
C TRP A 152 -0.49 3.19 12.15
N ALA A 153 -1.71 2.85 11.74
CA ALA A 153 -2.92 3.58 12.10
C ALA A 153 -3.27 3.35 13.57
#